data_AF-A0A7H8M1N5-F1
#
_entry.id   AF-A0A7H8M1N5-F1
#
_cell.length_a   1.000
_cell.length_b   1.000
_cell.length_c   1.000
_cell.angle_alpha   90.00
_cell.angle_beta   90.00
_cell.angle_gamma   90.00
#
_symmetry.space_group_name_H-M   'P 1'
#
loop_
_entity.id
_entity.type
_entity.pdbx_description
1 polymer ?
#
loop_
_entity_poly.entity_id
_entity_poly.type
_entity_poly.pdbx_seq_one_letter_code
_entity_poly.pdbx_strand_id
1 'polypeptide(L)'
;MRLDAGKLRRLRLSRGLTVDGLAALTGGRVPARQLLEYEAGRRRCDPARYAQLCRALGVAPPELSEVGIAEAALSDLRHWAGLTADRAAELLGLSSWSLLRVEREGRLPRGVGRVAFVVAAARVYGYPARTLKEALRRAESRTTARI
;
A
#
# COMPACT_ATOMS: atom_id res chain seq x y z
N MET A 1 -1.00 6.64 1.91
CA MET A 1 -0.75 5.96 0.63
C MET A 1 -0.05 6.91 -0.32
N ARG A 2 0.85 6.40 -1.17
CA ARG A 2 1.53 7.14 -2.24
C ARG A 2 0.86 6.83 -3.59
N LEU A 3 -0.25 7.50 -3.84
CA LEU A 3 -1.04 7.39 -5.09
C LEU A 3 -0.45 8.37 -6.11
N ASP A 4 -0.17 7.89 -7.32
CA ASP A 4 0.26 8.76 -8.42
C ASP A 4 -0.96 9.37 -9.13
N ALA A 5 -1.21 10.64 -8.86
CA ALA A 5 -2.33 11.40 -9.40
C ALA A 5 -2.33 11.46 -10.94
N GLY A 6 -1.15 11.59 -11.55
CA GLY A 6 -0.99 11.64 -13.00
C GLY A 6 -1.29 10.30 -13.65
N LYS A 7 -0.83 9.20 -13.05
CA LYS A 7 -1.16 7.84 -13.50
C LYS A 7 -2.64 7.53 -13.36
N LEU A 8 -3.28 7.93 -12.25
CA LEU A 8 -4.73 7.77 -12.07
C LEU A 8 -5.51 8.41 -13.22
N ARG A 9 -5.23 9.69 -13.50
CA ARG A 9 -5.89 10.42 -14.59
C ARG A 9 -5.64 9.78 -15.95
N ARG A 10 -4.39 9.44 -16.26
CA ARG A 10 -4.03 8.78 -17.54
C ARG A 10 -4.72 7.43 -17.71
N LEU A 11 -4.71 6.58 -16.69
CA LEU A 11 -5.33 5.26 -16.73
C LEU A 11 -6.85 5.35 -16.91
N ARG A 12 -7.50 6.30 -16.22
CA ARG A 12 -8.93 6.56 -16.39
C ARG A 12 -9.25 6.99 -17.83
N LEU A 13 -8.53 7.98 -18.36
CA LEU A 13 -8.75 8.48 -19.72
C LEU A 13 -8.45 7.43 -20.79
N SER A 14 -7.38 6.63 -20.63
CA SER A 14 -7.04 5.54 -21.56
C SER A 14 -8.12 4.46 -21.65
N ARG A 15 -8.96 4.33 -20.62
CA ARG A 15 -10.11 3.41 -20.58
C ARG A 15 -11.42 4.07 -21.02
N GLY A 16 -11.38 5.31 -21.51
CA GLY A 16 -12.57 6.06 -21.92
C GLY A 16 -13.51 6.41 -20.76
N LEU A 17 -13.04 6.37 -19.52
CA LEU A 17 -13.88 6.58 -18.34
C LEU A 17 -14.00 8.07 -18.00
N THR A 18 -15.23 8.52 -17.78
CA THR A 18 -15.48 9.78 -17.06
C THR A 18 -15.16 9.62 -15.58
N VAL A 19 -15.08 10.73 -14.84
CA VAL A 19 -14.88 10.68 -13.39
C VAL A 19 -16.07 9.96 -12.72
N ASP A 20 -17.30 10.26 -13.14
CA ASP A 20 -18.50 9.59 -12.63
C ASP A 20 -18.52 8.11 -13.02
N GLY A 21 -18.06 7.76 -14.23
CA GLY A 21 -17.92 6.37 -14.67
C GLY A 21 -16.96 5.58 -13.78
N LEU A 22 -15.80 6.15 -13.44
CA LEU A 22 -14.87 5.51 -12.50
C LEU A 22 -15.47 5.42 -11.08
N ALA A 23 -16.17 6.45 -10.61
CA ALA A 23 -16.84 6.43 -9.32
C ALA A 23 -17.87 5.29 -9.26
N ALA A 24 -18.67 5.12 -10.30
CA ALA A 24 -19.63 4.03 -10.44
C ALA A 24 -18.94 2.65 -10.42
N LEU A 25 -17.82 2.47 -11.13
CA LEU A 25 -17.04 1.22 -11.11
C LEU A 25 -16.48 0.86 -9.74
N THR A 26 -16.27 1.84 -8.85
CA THR A 26 -15.88 1.57 -7.45
C THR A 26 -17.05 1.13 -6.57
N GLY A 27 -18.27 1.06 -7.12
CA GLY A 27 -19.51 0.84 -6.39
C GLY A 27 -19.88 2.05 -5.51
N GLY A 28 -19.52 3.26 -5.92
CA GLY A 28 -19.73 4.49 -5.15
C GLY A 28 -18.81 4.68 -3.94
N ARG A 29 -17.89 3.73 -3.68
CA ARG A 29 -16.96 3.81 -2.53
C ARG A 29 -15.93 4.94 -2.66
N VAL A 30 -15.64 5.36 -3.89
CA VAL A 30 -14.83 6.55 -4.19
C VAL A 30 -15.67 7.54 -5.00
N PRO A 31 -16.27 8.55 -4.35
CA PRO A 31 -17.09 9.55 -5.04
C PRO A 31 -16.31 10.38 -6.07
N ALA A 32 -17.00 10.85 -7.11
CA ALA A 32 -16.42 11.64 -8.20
C ALA A 32 -15.64 12.88 -7.72
N ARG A 33 -16.16 13.60 -6.72
CA ARG A 33 -15.45 14.72 -6.09
C ARG A 33 -14.10 14.30 -5.50
N GLN A 34 -14.02 13.13 -4.85
CA GLN A 34 -12.76 12.64 -4.29
C GLN A 34 -11.78 12.23 -5.39
N LEU A 35 -12.26 11.64 -6.48
CA LEU A 35 -11.43 11.33 -7.64
C LEU A 35 -10.78 12.59 -8.23
N LEU A 36 -11.54 13.69 -8.37
CA LEU A 36 -11.00 14.98 -8.80
C LEU A 36 -9.93 15.51 -7.83
N GLU A 37 -10.18 15.42 -6.52
CA GLU A 37 -9.22 15.80 -5.49
C GLU A 37 -7.94 14.94 -5.55
N TYR A 38 -8.07 13.64 -5.83
CA TYR A 38 -6.93 12.73 -6.01
C TYR A 38 -6.15 13.03 -7.29
N GLU A 39 -6.81 13.20 -8.43
CA GLU A 39 -6.15 13.54 -9.71
C GLU A 39 -5.47 14.91 -9.68
N ALA A 40 -5.98 15.85 -8.88
CA ALA A 40 -5.35 17.14 -8.63
C ALA A 40 -4.25 17.10 -7.57
N GLY A 41 -3.99 15.94 -6.94
CA GLY A 41 -3.00 15.79 -5.86
C GLY A 41 -3.38 16.52 -4.55
N ARG A 42 -4.64 16.96 -4.42
CA ARG A 42 -5.12 17.77 -3.27
C ARG A 42 -5.50 16.92 -2.06
N ARG A 43 -5.60 15.60 -2.23
CA ARG A 43 -6.01 14.69 -1.15
C ARG A 43 -5.23 13.39 -1.18
N ARG A 44 -4.89 12.91 0.02
CA ARG A 44 -4.32 11.57 0.21
C ARG A 44 -5.42 10.51 0.14
N CYS A 45 -5.16 9.46 -0.62
CA CYS A 45 -6.01 8.28 -0.67
C CYS A 45 -5.71 7.37 0.55
N ASP A 46 -6.74 6.82 1.18
CA ASP A 46 -6.57 5.76 2.18
C ASP A 46 -6.38 4.40 1.50
N PRO A 47 -5.85 3.39 2.22
CA PRO A 47 -5.54 2.08 1.64
C PRO A 47 -6.75 1.36 1.03
N ALA A 48 -7.91 1.41 1.70
CA ALA A 48 -9.09 0.70 1.25
C ALA A 48 -9.61 1.30 -0.07
N ARG A 49 -9.70 2.63 -0.16
CA ARG A 49 -10.09 3.32 -1.40
C ARG A 49 -9.10 3.08 -2.53
N TYR A 50 -7.80 3.09 -2.24
CA TYR A 50 -6.79 2.80 -3.25
C TYR A 50 -6.93 1.39 -3.83
N ALA A 51 -7.15 0.39 -2.99
CA ALA A 51 -7.41 -0.98 -3.45
C ALA A 51 -8.68 -1.06 -4.31
N GLN A 52 -9.72 -0.27 -3.99
CA GLN A 52 -10.91 -0.16 -4.85
C GLN A 52 -10.58 0.45 -6.21
N LEU A 53 -9.76 1.51 -6.26
CA LEU A 53 -9.34 2.13 -7.52
C LEU A 53 -8.55 1.15 -8.40
N CYS A 54 -7.62 0.41 -7.81
CA CYS A 54 -6.84 -0.60 -8.52
C CYS A 54 -7.76 -1.68 -9.13
N ARG A 55 -8.74 -2.17 -8.36
CA ARG A 55 -9.75 -3.13 -8.86
C ARG A 55 -10.63 -2.54 -9.96
N ALA A 56 -11.16 -1.33 -9.76
CA ALA A 56 -12.03 -0.67 -10.73
C ALA A 56 -11.30 -0.37 -12.06
N LEU A 57 -10.00 -0.08 -11.99
CA LEU A 57 -9.15 0.12 -13.16
C LEU A 57 -8.56 -1.20 -13.69
N GLY A 58 -8.66 -2.31 -12.98
CA GLY A 58 -8.03 -3.58 -13.38
C GLY A 58 -6.51 -3.47 -13.50
N VAL A 59 -5.85 -2.79 -12.56
CA VAL A 59 -4.38 -2.65 -12.51
C VAL A 59 -3.84 -3.18 -11.18
N ALA A 60 -2.60 -3.66 -11.19
CA ALA A 60 -1.93 -4.03 -9.94
C ALA A 60 -1.59 -2.76 -9.13
N PRO A 61 -1.60 -2.82 -7.79
CA PRO A 61 -1.29 -1.68 -6.94
C PRO A 61 0.00 -0.91 -7.30
N PRO A 62 1.15 -1.55 -7.56
CA PRO A 62 2.38 -0.80 -7.89
C PRO A 62 2.26 0.05 -9.15
N GLU A 63 1.38 -0.31 -10.10
CA GLU A 63 1.18 0.43 -11.34
C GLU A 63 0.51 1.79 -11.10
N LEU A 64 -0.33 1.90 -10.07
CA LEU A 64 -1.01 3.14 -9.69
C LEU A 64 -0.23 3.94 -8.62
N SER A 65 0.88 3.40 -8.12
CA SER A 65 1.67 4.05 -7.08
C SER A 65 2.75 4.97 -7.66
N GLU A 66 3.16 5.96 -6.89
CA GLU A 66 4.37 6.74 -7.17
C GLU A 66 5.63 5.87 -7.06
N VAL A 67 5.56 4.76 -6.32
CA VAL A 67 6.71 3.90 -6.03
C VAL A 67 6.55 2.53 -6.65
N GLY A 68 7.59 2.07 -7.32
CA GLY A 68 7.64 0.74 -7.89
C GLY A 68 7.82 -0.36 -6.84
N ILE A 69 7.48 -1.60 -7.20
CA ILE A 69 7.57 -2.76 -6.31
C ILE A 69 8.97 -2.98 -5.71
N ALA A 70 10.04 -2.67 -6.46
CA ALA A 70 11.42 -2.83 -6.01
C ALA A 70 11.80 -1.87 -4.86
N GLU A 71 11.19 -0.68 -4.83
CA GLU A 71 11.48 0.39 -3.88
C GLU A 71 10.44 0.49 -2.75
N ALA A 72 9.35 -0.27 -2.83
CA ALA A 72 8.23 -0.25 -1.90
C ALA A 72 8.66 -0.54 -0.45
N ALA A 73 8.38 0.33 0.51
CA ALA A 73 8.55 0.01 1.92
C ALA A 73 7.50 -1.02 2.38
N LEU A 74 7.71 -1.63 3.54
CA LEU A 74 6.71 -2.54 4.15
C LEU A 74 5.34 -1.88 4.30
N SER A 75 5.33 -0.59 4.65
CA SER A 75 4.10 0.19 4.75
C SER A 75 3.39 0.36 3.40
N ASP A 76 4.11 0.48 2.28
CA ASP A 76 3.48 0.53 0.95
C ASP A 76 2.86 -0.81 0.58
N LEU A 77 3.56 -1.92 0.81
CA LEU A 77 3.03 -3.26 0.57
C LEU A 77 1.74 -3.51 1.37
N ARG A 78 1.74 -3.12 2.65
CA ARG A 78 0.54 -3.16 3.49
C ARG A 78 -0.59 -2.28 2.94
N HIS A 79 -0.27 -1.06 2.56
CA HIS A 79 -1.25 -0.13 2.03
C HIS A 79 -1.84 -0.65 0.71
N TRP A 80 -1.03 -1.25 -0.16
CA TRP A 80 -1.46 -1.85 -1.42
C TRP A 80 -2.36 -3.07 -1.22
N ALA A 81 -2.20 -3.80 -0.11
CA ALA A 81 -3.14 -4.82 0.32
C ALA A 81 -4.47 -4.24 0.87
N GLY A 82 -4.61 -2.91 0.93
CA GLY A 82 -5.79 -2.23 1.44
C GLY A 82 -5.88 -2.18 2.95
N LEU A 83 -4.79 -2.46 3.67
CA LEU A 83 -4.79 -2.64 5.12
C LEU A 83 -4.31 -1.38 5.86
N THR A 84 -5.04 -1.03 6.93
CA THR A 84 -4.56 -0.10 7.96
C THR A 84 -3.48 -0.76 8.81
N ALA A 85 -2.72 0.03 9.57
CA ALA A 85 -1.72 -0.51 10.49
C ALA A 85 -2.39 -1.41 11.55
N ASP A 86 -3.51 -0.99 12.12
CA ASP A 86 -4.24 -1.77 13.12
C ASP A 86 -4.72 -3.10 12.57
N ARG A 87 -5.35 -3.10 11.39
CA ARG A 87 -5.86 -4.33 10.80
C ARG A 87 -4.74 -5.30 10.41
N ALA A 88 -3.64 -4.78 9.88
CA ALA A 88 -2.49 -5.62 9.57
C ALA A 88 -1.82 -6.17 10.82
N ALA A 89 -1.73 -5.37 11.90
CA ALA A 89 -1.12 -5.80 13.15
C ALA A 89 -1.95 -6.92 13.79
N GLU A 90 -3.28 -6.77 13.83
CA GLU A 90 -4.22 -7.82 14.26
C GLU A 90 -4.00 -9.13 13.50
N LEU A 91 -3.96 -9.08 12.16
CA LEU A 91 -3.73 -10.25 11.30
C LEU A 91 -2.34 -10.89 11.47
N LEU A 92 -1.36 -10.12 11.96
CA LEU A 92 0.00 -10.59 12.20
C LEU A 92 0.24 -11.00 13.66
N GLY A 93 -0.76 -10.87 14.54
CA GLY A 93 -0.61 -11.13 15.97
C GLY A 93 0.34 -10.13 16.65
N LEU A 94 0.39 -8.89 16.18
CA LEU A 94 1.24 -7.82 16.69
C LEU A 94 0.39 -6.66 17.21
N SER A 95 0.97 -5.79 18.04
CA SER A 95 0.40 -4.47 18.28
C SER A 95 0.70 -3.52 17.11
N SER A 96 -0.19 -2.56 16.84
CA SER A 96 0.00 -1.56 15.78
C SER A 96 1.32 -0.80 15.93
N TRP A 97 1.68 -0.46 17.17
CA TRP A 97 2.95 0.19 17.46
C TRP A 97 4.15 -0.69 17.09
N SER A 98 4.09 -1.99 17.39
CA SER A 98 5.15 -2.93 17.01
C SER A 98 5.27 -3.05 15.50
N LEU A 99 4.15 -3.14 14.79
CA LEU A 99 4.16 -3.18 13.32
C LEU A 99 4.75 -1.90 12.73
N LEU A 100 4.33 -0.72 13.20
CA LEU A 100 4.86 0.56 12.72
C LEU A 100 6.37 0.70 13.00
N ARG A 101 6.85 0.19 14.13
CA ARG A 101 8.29 0.10 14.41
C ARG A 101 9.00 -0.81 13.42
N VAL A 102 8.46 -1.99 13.12
CA VAL A 102 9.01 -2.89 12.09
C VAL A 102 9.05 -2.22 10.72
N GLU A 103 8.00 -1.52 10.33
CA GLU A 103 7.93 -0.84 9.03
C GLU A 103 8.96 0.28 8.89
N ARG A 104 9.22 1.00 9.99
CA ARG A 104 10.15 2.13 10.03
C ARG A 104 11.60 1.70 10.18
N GLU A 105 11.85 0.74 11.07
CA GLU A 105 13.19 0.40 11.56
C GLU A 105 13.67 -0.99 11.12
N GLY A 106 12.78 -1.81 10.59
CA GLY A 106 13.05 -3.21 10.26
C GLY A 106 13.29 -4.11 11.47
N ARG A 107 13.12 -3.59 12.69
CA ARG A 107 13.36 -4.30 13.95
C ARG A 107 12.11 -5.02 14.41
N LEU A 108 12.19 -6.35 14.45
CA LEU A 108 11.12 -7.21 14.94
C LEU A 108 11.02 -7.19 16.47
N PRO A 109 9.81 -7.33 17.05
CA PRO A 109 9.66 -7.53 18.49
C PRO A 109 10.40 -8.77 18.97
N ARG A 110 10.78 -8.77 20.26
CA ARG A 110 11.39 -9.95 20.89
C ARG A 110 10.44 -11.15 20.77
N GLY A 111 11.00 -12.32 20.48
CA GLY A 111 10.23 -13.56 20.27
C GLY A 111 9.61 -13.71 18.87
N VAL A 112 9.61 -12.66 18.03
CA VAL A 112 9.11 -12.76 16.65
C VAL A 112 10.26 -13.13 15.71
N GLY A 113 10.26 -14.37 15.23
CA GLY A 113 11.25 -14.84 14.27
C GLY A 113 11.10 -14.17 12.90
N ARG A 114 12.23 -13.76 12.29
CA ARG A 114 12.25 -13.06 10.99
C ARG A 114 11.57 -13.84 9.88
N VAL A 115 11.86 -15.14 9.77
CA VAL A 115 11.27 -16.00 8.74
C VAL A 115 9.76 -16.12 8.94
N ALA A 116 9.31 -16.32 10.19
CA ALA A 116 7.89 -16.42 10.52
C ALA A 116 7.14 -15.12 10.18
N PHE A 117 7.69 -13.96 10.55
CA PHE A 117 7.11 -12.66 10.20
C PHE A 117 6.98 -12.48 8.69
N VAL A 118 8.05 -12.75 7.93
CA VAL A 118 8.04 -12.61 6.46
C VAL A 118 6.98 -13.51 5.82
N VAL A 119 6.85 -14.75 6.26
CA VAL A 119 5.85 -15.69 5.73
C VAL A 119 4.44 -15.22 6.05
N ALA A 120 4.19 -14.78 7.29
CA ALA A 120 2.89 -14.25 7.69
C ALA A 120 2.53 -12.97 6.91
N ALA A 121 3.46 -12.01 6.83
CA ALA A 121 3.27 -10.77 6.09
C ALA A 121 3.08 -10.99 4.58
N ALA A 122 3.79 -11.96 3.98
CA ALA A 122 3.60 -12.31 2.58
C ALA A 122 2.17 -12.78 2.30
N ARG A 123 1.61 -13.63 3.19
CA ARG A 123 0.23 -14.10 3.09
C ARG A 123 -0.77 -12.97 3.30
N VAL A 124 -0.57 -12.16 4.34
CA VAL A 124 -1.49 -11.07 4.70
C VAL A 124 -1.49 -9.95 3.65
N TYR A 125 -0.32 -9.61 3.09
CA TYR A 125 -0.20 -8.52 2.11
C TYR A 125 -0.40 -8.99 0.67
N GLY A 126 -0.39 -10.29 0.41
CA GLY A 126 -0.56 -10.85 -0.94
C GLY A 126 0.66 -10.66 -1.84
N TYR A 127 1.87 -10.54 -1.28
CA TYR A 127 3.12 -10.37 -2.04
C TYR A 127 4.10 -11.51 -1.76
N PRO A 128 4.98 -11.87 -2.72
CA PRO A 128 5.98 -12.91 -2.53
C PRO A 128 6.91 -12.62 -1.33
N ALA A 129 7.29 -13.66 -0.58
CA ALA A 129 8.18 -13.53 0.57
C ALA A 129 9.51 -12.82 0.25
N ARG A 130 10.04 -12.95 -0.98
CA ARG A 130 11.24 -12.21 -1.43
C ARG A 130 11.06 -10.69 -1.34
N THR A 131 9.90 -10.18 -1.76
CA THR A 131 9.58 -8.75 -1.76
C THR A 131 9.50 -8.23 -0.32
N LEU A 132 8.91 -9.01 0.59
CA LEU A 132 8.85 -8.68 2.02
C LEU A 132 10.24 -8.67 2.66
N LYS A 133 11.09 -9.66 2.34
CA LYS A 133 12.49 -9.72 2.83
C LYS A 133 13.28 -8.50 2.38
N GLU A 134 13.15 -8.10 1.13
CA GLU A 134 13.84 -6.94 0.56
C GLU A 134 13.36 -5.63 1.19
N ALA A 135 12.04 -5.46 1.34
CA ALA A 135 11.46 -4.29 2.00
C ALA A 135 11.88 -4.18 3.48
N LEU A 136 11.92 -5.32 4.19
CA LEU A 136 12.38 -5.39 5.58
C LEU A 136 13.87 -5.00 5.68
N ARG A 137 14.73 -5.58 4.84
CA ARG A 137 16.16 -5.24 4.78
C ARG A 137 16.39 -3.75 4.53
N ARG A 138 15.62 -3.14 3.62
CA ARG A 138 15.69 -1.69 3.36
C ARG A 138 15.28 -0.84 4.56
N ALA A 139 14.31 -1.29 5.36
CA ALA A 139 13.94 -0.60 6.60
C ALA A 139 15.11 -0.61 7.59
N GLU A 140 15.80 -1.74 7.75
CA GLU A 140 16.97 -1.88 8.63
C GLU A 140 18.12 -0.97 8.19
N SER A 141 18.49 -1.01 6.90
CA SER A 141 19.60 -0.21 6.36
C SER A 141 19.37 1.30 6.51
N ARG A 142 18.11 1.77 6.36
CA ARG A 142 17.78 3.19 6.56
C ARG A 142 17.91 3.65 8.01
N THR A 143 17.75 2.74 8.97
CA THR A 143 17.99 3.05 10.38
C THR A 143 19.48 3.08 10.69
N THR A 144 20.26 2.14 10.16
CA THR A 144 21.71 2.12 10.37
C THR A 144 22.41 3.34 9.76
N ALA A 145 21.94 3.84 8.61
CA ALA A 145 22.52 5.03 7.95
C ALA A 145 22.12 6.38 8.58
N ARG A 146 21.26 6.39 9.61
CA ARG A 146 20.80 7.61 10.30
C ARG A 146 21.48 7.83 11.66
N ILE A 147 22.42 6.96 12.02
CA ILE A 147 23.22 6.99 13.25
C ILE A 147 24.65 7.33 12.84
#